data_AF-A0A2T0BA61-F1
#
_entry.id   AF-A0A2T0BA61-F1
#
_cell.length_a   1.000
_cell.length_b   1.000
_cell.length_c   1.000
_cell.angle_alpha   90.00
_cell.angle_beta   90.00
_cell.angle_gamma   90.00
#
_symmetry.space_group_name_H-M   'P 1'
#
loop_
_entity.id
_entity.type
_entity.pdbx_description
1 polymer ?
#
loop_
_entity_poly.entity_id
_entity_poly.type
_entity_poly.pdbx_seq_one_letter_code
_entity_poly.pdbx_strand_id
1 'polypeptide(L)'
;MICPKCGAENQEGSSFCNKCGTRLNEMINDALEDNKMKQSICEENEGNKEQDKGVLKERETAKNNIEKNMKELRNPPKDYEEAYKLFVDLYSLYGQIYSQAMSPQGSLMTYNQDINQKSSEFSQIYDKIKVLEPDIETKAKKK
;
A
#
# COMPACT_ATOMS: atom_id res chain seq x y z
N MET A 1 -6.15 -19.83 2.59
CA MET A 1 -4.97 -19.96 1.71
C MET A 1 -3.67 -19.76 2.49
N ILE A 2 -2.65 -20.57 2.22
CA ILE A 2 -1.33 -20.46 2.88
C ILE A 2 -0.48 -19.43 2.15
N CYS A 3 0.17 -18.54 2.91
CA CYS A 3 1.09 -17.57 2.33
C CYS A 3 2.35 -18.26 1.80
N PRO A 4 2.70 -18.09 0.50
CA PRO A 4 3.86 -18.75 -0.08
C PRO A 4 5.19 -18.24 0.48
N LYS A 5 5.20 -17.06 1.12
CA LYS A 5 6.41 -16.43 1.64
C LYS A 5 6.73 -16.78 3.08
N CYS A 6 5.73 -16.85 3.95
CA CYS A 6 5.96 -17.04 5.39
C CYS A 6 5.22 -18.23 6.00
N GLY A 7 4.46 -18.97 5.20
CA GLY A 7 3.72 -20.16 5.63
C GLY A 7 2.52 -19.87 6.54
N ALA A 8 2.17 -18.60 6.78
CA ALA A 8 1.00 -18.26 7.58
C ALA A 8 -0.29 -18.67 6.87
N GLU A 9 -1.24 -19.18 7.64
CA GLU A 9 -2.60 -19.42 7.17
C GLU A 9 -3.39 -18.10 7.14
N ASN A 10 -4.05 -17.84 6.01
CA ASN A 10 -4.86 -16.64 5.79
C ASN A 10 -6.24 -17.05 5.29
N GLN A 11 -7.23 -16.18 5.46
CA GLN A 11 -8.58 -16.40 4.96
C GLN A 11 -8.57 -16.49 3.42
N GLU A 12 -9.44 -17.33 2.85
CA GLU A 12 -9.63 -17.42 1.40
C GLU A 12 -10.16 -16.07 0.86
N GLY A 13 -9.56 -15.59 -0.24
CA GLY A 13 -9.83 -14.26 -0.79
C GLY A 13 -9.03 -13.11 -0.16
N SER A 14 -8.13 -13.38 0.80
CA SER A 14 -7.25 -12.34 1.36
C SER A 14 -6.26 -11.83 0.31
N SER A 15 -6.31 -10.53 -0.02
CA SER A 15 -5.38 -9.91 -0.98
C SER A 15 -3.92 -9.90 -0.49
N PHE A 16 -3.72 -9.90 0.83
CA PHE A 16 -2.41 -9.86 1.49
C PHE A 16 -2.35 -10.81 2.69
N CYS A 17 -1.15 -11.24 3.04
CA CYS A 17 -0.91 -12.06 4.20
C CYS A 17 -0.98 -11.24 5.49
N ASN A 18 -1.79 -11.68 6.44
CA ASN A 18 -2.00 -11.04 7.74
C ASN A 18 -0.78 -11.13 8.67
N LYS A 19 0.21 -11.99 8.34
CA LYS A 19 1.43 -12.15 9.14
C LYS A 19 2.63 -11.38 8.57
N CYS A 20 2.81 -11.37 7.25
CA CYS A 20 4.02 -10.82 6.62
C CYS A 20 3.75 -9.80 5.50
N GLY A 21 2.48 -9.42 5.28
CA GLY A 21 2.06 -8.39 4.32
C GLY A 21 2.25 -8.76 2.84
N THR A 22 2.55 -10.02 2.51
CA THR A 22 2.80 -10.45 1.13
C THR A 22 1.50 -10.65 0.38
N ARG A 23 1.39 -10.12 -0.84
CA ARG A 23 0.23 -10.35 -1.70
C ARG A 23 0.03 -11.84 -1.93
N LEU A 24 -1.21 -12.29 -1.79
CA LEU A 24 -1.57 -13.70 -1.97
C LEU A 24 -2.32 -13.95 -3.28
N ASN A 25 -2.81 -12.89 -3.92
CA ASN A 25 -3.44 -12.94 -5.23
C ASN A 25 -2.44 -12.52 -6.31
N GLU A 26 -1.74 -13.50 -6.86
CA GLU A 26 -1.29 -13.56 -8.26
C GLU A 26 -1.11 -15.05 -8.58
N MET A 27 -1.96 -15.59 -9.48
CA MET A 27 -1.73 -16.74 -10.39
C MET A 27 -3.07 -17.28 -10.96
N ILE A 28 -3.76 -16.47 -11.76
CA ILE A 28 -4.71 -16.86 -12.84
C ILE A 28 -4.70 -15.62 -13.77
N ASN A 29 -4.07 -15.53 -14.95
CA ASN A 29 -3.54 -16.47 -15.92
C ASN A 29 -2.38 -15.78 -16.66
N ASP A 30 -1.26 -16.45 -16.83
CA ASP A 30 -0.33 -16.19 -17.93
C ASP A 30 -0.03 -17.54 -18.61
N ALA A 31 -0.79 -17.83 -19.68
CA ALA A 31 -0.38 -18.52 -20.91
C ALA A 31 -1.61 -19.13 -21.61
N LEU A 32 -1.65 -18.93 -22.93
CA LEU A 32 -2.68 -19.25 -23.95
C LEU A 32 -3.73 -18.14 -24.13
N GLU A 33 -3.83 -17.42 -25.23
CA GLU A 33 -3.09 -17.40 -26.51
C GLU A 33 -3.51 -16.12 -27.26
N ASP A 34 -2.63 -15.67 -28.16
CA ASP A 34 -2.86 -14.57 -29.08
C ASP A 34 -4.15 -14.71 -29.93
N ASN A 35 -4.59 -13.56 -30.47
CA ASN A 35 -5.38 -13.37 -31.70
C ASN A 35 -6.85 -12.89 -31.53
N LYS A 36 -7.01 -11.57 -31.74
CA LYS A 36 -8.15 -10.87 -32.35
C LYS A 36 -9.57 -11.25 -31.87
N MET A 37 -10.11 -10.42 -30.99
CA MET A 37 -11.28 -9.56 -31.29
C MET A 37 -11.43 -8.60 -30.10
N LYS A 38 -11.05 -7.32 -30.22
CA LYS A 38 -11.92 -6.22 -30.69
C LYS A 38 -13.30 -6.28 -30.04
N GLN A 39 -13.85 -5.28 -29.38
CA GLN A 39 -13.73 -3.83 -29.54
C GLN A 39 -15.07 -3.36 -28.99
N SER A 40 -15.12 -2.66 -27.85
CA SER A 40 -16.32 -1.85 -27.58
C SER A 40 -16.24 -0.81 -26.46
N ILE A 41 -15.21 -0.75 -25.60
CA ILE A 41 -15.15 0.32 -24.58
C ILE A 41 -13.71 0.81 -24.33
N CYS A 42 -13.03 1.27 -25.38
CA CYS A 42 -11.87 2.18 -25.27
C CYS A 42 -11.41 2.65 -26.65
N GLU A 43 -12.33 3.13 -27.49
CA GLU A 43 -12.00 3.83 -28.74
C GLU A 43 -12.82 5.12 -28.77
N GLU A 44 -12.34 6.17 -28.11
CA GLU A 44 -12.72 7.54 -28.49
C GLU A 44 -11.85 8.64 -27.87
N ASN A 45 -10.56 8.39 -27.58
CA ASN A 45 -9.62 9.48 -27.27
C ASN A 45 -8.18 9.18 -27.73
N GLU A 46 -8.00 8.75 -28.99
CA GLU A 46 -6.70 8.78 -29.68
C GLU A 46 -6.28 10.21 -30.09
N GLY A 47 -6.45 11.18 -29.19
CA GLY A 47 -6.35 12.61 -29.50
C GLY A 47 -5.58 13.46 -28.49
N ASN A 48 -5.01 12.87 -27.44
CA ASN A 48 -4.07 13.59 -26.59
C ASN A 48 -2.85 12.69 -26.37
N LYS A 49 -1.72 13.09 -26.97
CA LYS A 49 -0.41 12.60 -26.56
C LYS A 49 -0.26 12.97 -25.10
N GLU A 50 -0.51 12.01 -24.22
CA GLU A 50 -0.38 12.15 -22.80
C GLU A 50 1.08 12.55 -22.54
N GLN A 51 1.27 13.84 -22.25
CA GLN A 51 2.55 14.32 -21.77
C GLN A 51 2.76 13.61 -20.43
N ASP A 52 3.65 12.60 -20.41
CA ASP A 52 4.20 11.96 -19.21
C ASP A 52 4.90 13.04 -18.36
N LYS A 53 4.09 13.88 -17.70
CA LYS A 53 4.53 14.73 -16.60
C LYS A 53 4.84 13.74 -15.50
N GLY A 54 6.12 13.45 -15.25
CA GLY A 54 6.68 12.35 -14.46
C GLY A 54 6.20 12.13 -13.01
N VAL A 55 5.03 12.64 -12.64
CA VAL A 55 4.31 12.45 -11.37
C VAL A 55 4.13 10.97 -11.01
N LEU A 56 3.91 10.08 -11.99
CA LEU A 56 3.81 8.64 -11.71
C LEU A 56 5.17 8.05 -11.31
N LYS A 57 6.25 8.42 -12.00
CA LYS A 57 7.62 8.02 -11.66
C LYS A 57 8.06 8.56 -10.29
N GLU A 58 7.68 9.80 -9.97
CA GLU A 58 7.93 10.41 -8.66
C GLU A 58 7.22 9.63 -7.54
N ARG A 59 5.96 9.26 -7.74
CA ARG A 59 5.18 8.46 -6.78
C ARG A 59 5.77 7.07 -6.57
N GLU A 60 6.22 6.42 -7.65
CA GLU A 60 6.88 5.12 -7.58
C GLU A 60 8.23 5.21 -6.84
N THR A 61 9.02 6.25 -7.13
CA THR A 61 10.29 6.51 -6.45
C THR A 61 10.07 6.75 -4.95
N ALA A 62 9.07 7.55 -4.59
CA ALA A 62 8.70 7.77 -3.20
C ALA A 62 8.28 6.47 -2.50
N LYS A 63 7.47 5.63 -3.15
CA LYS A 63 7.10 4.30 -2.64
C LYS A 63 8.32 3.44 -2.37
N ASN A 64 9.25 3.35 -3.33
CA ASN A 64 10.47 2.54 -3.19
C ASN A 64 11.35 3.02 -2.03
N ASN A 65 11.46 4.34 -1.84
CA ASN A 65 12.19 4.92 -0.71
C ASN A 65 11.53 4.59 0.63
N ILE A 66 10.20 4.72 0.72
CA ILE A 66 9.43 4.36 1.92
C ILE A 66 9.61 2.86 2.23
N GLU A 67 9.49 1.98 1.24
CA GLU A 67 9.70 0.54 1.42
C GLU A 67 11.10 0.20 1.92
N LYS A 68 12.13 0.89 1.42
CA LYS A 68 13.50 0.74 1.89
C LYS A 68 13.61 1.12 3.37
N ASN A 69 13.13 2.31 3.74
CA ASN A 69 13.17 2.78 5.13
C ASN A 69 12.42 1.83 6.08
N MET A 70 11.25 1.33 5.68
CA MET A 70 10.49 0.37 6.48
C MET A 70 11.22 -0.97 6.66
N LYS A 71 12.01 -1.42 5.68
CA LYS A 71 12.84 -2.63 5.81
C LYS A 71 13.98 -2.46 6.81
N GLU A 72 14.59 -1.27 6.84
CA GLU A 72 15.65 -0.95 7.79
C GLU A 72 15.14 -0.91 9.24
N LEU A 73 13.86 -0.61 9.44
CA LEU A 73 13.21 -0.50 10.77
C LEU A 73 12.71 -1.84 11.36
N ARG A 74 13.06 -3.01 10.80
CA ARG A 74 12.47 -4.31 11.19
C ARG A 74 12.65 -4.73 12.65
N ASN A 75 13.64 -4.19 13.37
CA ASN A 75 13.97 -4.57 14.74
C ASN A 75 14.00 -3.34 15.67
N PRO A 76 12.84 -2.77 16.02
CA PRO A 76 12.79 -1.61 16.90
C PRO A 76 13.25 -1.99 18.32
N PRO A 77 13.94 -1.08 19.05
CA PRO A 77 14.16 -1.28 20.48
C PRO A 77 12.82 -1.35 21.23
N LYS A 78 12.77 -2.12 22.32
CA LYS A 78 11.54 -2.37 23.11
C LYS A 78 10.81 -1.08 23.52
N ASP A 79 11.59 -0.05 23.83
CA ASP A 79 11.17 1.29 24.25
C ASP A 79 10.32 2.04 23.19
N TYR A 80 10.39 1.60 21.92
CA TYR A 80 9.71 2.15 20.74
C TYR A 80 8.72 1.19 20.09
N GLU A 81 8.43 0.04 20.72
CA GLU A 81 7.57 -0.99 20.13
C GLU A 81 6.18 -0.46 19.74
N GLU A 82 5.60 0.41 20.57
CA GLU A 82 4.30 1.04 20.32
C GLU A 82 4.33 1.99 19.10
N ALA A 83 5.33 2.88 19.04
CA ALA A 83 5.50 3.78 17.91
C ALA A 83 5.74 3.00 16.60
N TYR A 84 6.54 1.94 16.67
CA TYR A 84 6.79 1.08 15.51
C TYR A 84 5.52 0.41 14.99
N LYS A 85 4.67 -0.13 15.87
CA LYS A 85 3.37 -0.71 15.48
C LYS A 85 2.52 0.30 14.73
N LEU A 86 2.40 1.53 15.24
CA LEU A 86 1.67 2.60 14.57
C LEU A 86 2.27 2.96 13.19
N PHE A 87 3.60 2.97 13.07
CA PHE A 87 4.26 3.18 11.76
C PHE A 87 3.98 2.07 10.76
N VAL A 88 3.96 0.81 11.21
CA VAL A 88 3.60 -0.34 10.36
C VAL A 88 2.15 -0.24 9.89
N ASP A 89 1.23 0.16 10.77
CA ASP A 89 -0.18 0.36 10.43
C ASP A 89 -0.34 1.51 9.42
N LEU A 90 0.34 2.64 9.65
CA LEU A 90 0.36 3.78 8.74
C LEU A 90 0.91 3.40 7.36
N TYR A 91 2.00 2.61 7.33
CA TYR A 91 2.61 2.10 6.09
C TYR A 91 1.68 1.15 5.34
N SER A 92 0.98 0.25 6.04
CA SER A 92 -0.03 -0.63 5.45
C SER A 92 -1.12 0.17 4.75
N LEU A 93 -1.62 1.21 5.41
CA LEU A 93 -2.67 2.07 4.89
C LEU A 93 -2.21 2.92 3.70
N TYR A 94 -0.99 3.46 3.76
CA TYR A 94 -0.34 4.09 2.61
C TYR A 94 -0.29 3.16 1.40
N GLY A 95 0.11 1.89 1.58
CA GLY A 95 0.16 0.92 0.50
C GLY A 95 -1.20 0.65 -0.14
N GLN A 96 -2.27 0.66 0.65
CA GLN A 96 -3.64 0.52 0.14
C GLN A 96 -4.08 1.74 -0.67
N ILE A 97 -3.81 2.95 -0.18
CA ILE A 97 -4.12 4.20 -0.89
C ILE A 97 -3.30 4.29 -2.20
N TYR A 98 -2.01 3.94 -2.16
CA TYR A 98 -1.17 3.87 -3.35
C TYR A 98 -1.74 2.89 -4.39
N SER A 99 -2.17 1.70 -3.94
CA SER A 99 -2.79 0.71 -4.82
C SER A 99 -4.07 1.25 -5.48
N GLN A 100 -4.92 1.95 -4.73
CA GLN A 100 -6.14 2.58 -5.26
C GLN A 100 -5.82 3.68 -6.29
N ALA A 101 -4.73 4.43 -6.08
CA ALA A 101 -4.30 5.46 -7.02
C ALA A 101 -3.74 4.88 -8.33
N MET A 102 -3.08 3.72 -8.28
CA MET A 102 -2.45 3.09 -9.45
C MET A 102 -3.37 2.12 -10.20
N SER A 103 -4.26 1.44 -9.47
CA SER A 103 -5.19 0.45 -10.03
C SER A 103 -6.48 0.45 -9.21
N PRO A 104 -7.34 1.46 -9.38
CA PRO A 104 -8.62 1.53 -8.70
C PRO A 104 -9.52 0.38 -9.15
N GLN A 105 -10.34 -0.12 -8.23
CA GLN A 105 -11.29 -1.19 -8.50
C GLN A 105 -12.69 -0.80 -8.00
N GLY A 106 -13.72 -1.37 -8.61
CA GLY A 106 -15.11 -1.12 -8.26
C GLY A 106 -15.70 0.14 -8.91
N SER A 107 -16.78 0.65 -8.33
CA SER A 107 -17.46 1.86 -8.80
C SER A 107 -16.79 3.15 -8.31
N LEU A 108 -17.10 4.28 -8.95
CA LEU A 108 -16.68 5.60 -8.48
C LEU A 108 -17.16 5.88 -7.04
N MET A 109 -18.39 5.45 -6.71
CA MET A 109 -18.96 5.61 -5.38
C MET A 109 -18.10 4.87 -4.33
N THR A 110 -17.79 3.60 -4.61
CA THR A 110 -17.00 2.76 -3.71
C THR A 110 -15.56 3.24 -3.62
N TYR A 111 -14.96 3.72 -4.72
CA TYR A 111 -13.64 4.34 -4.69
C TYR A 111 -13.60 5.56 -3.77
N ASN A 112 -14.55 6.48 -3.92
CA ASN A 112 -14.61 7.70 -3.10
C ASN A 112 -14.82 7.37 -1.62
N GLN A 113 -15.71 6.43 -1.32
CA GLN A 113 -15.93 5.95 0.05
C GLN A 113 -14.66 5.34 0.63
N ASP A 114 -13.99 4.44 -0.10
CA ASP A 114 -12.77 3.78 0.34
C ASP A 114 -11.61 4.76 0.56
N ILE A 115 -11.41 5.71 -0.35
CA ILE A 115 -10.35 6.72 -0.22
C ILE A 115 -10.61 7.63 0.98
N ASN A 116 -11.85 8.10 1.17
CA ASN A 116 -12.19 8.95 2.32
C ASN A 116 -12.00 8.22 3.65
N GLN A 117 -12.45 6.97 3.71
CA GLN A 117 -12.28 6.10 4.88
C GLN A 117 -10.79 5.90 5.20
N LYS A 118 -10.00 5.48 4.21
CA LYS A 118 -8.55 5.25 4.38
C LYS A 118 -7.80 6.52 4.72
N SER A 119 -8.19 7.66 4.15
CA SER A 119 -7.58 8.95 4.50
C SER A 119 -7.88 9.34 5.96
N SER A 120 -9.10 9.08 6.45
CA SER A 120 -9.45 9.33 7.84
C SER A 120 -8.65 8.44 8.80
N GLU A 121 -8.56 7.14 8.51
CA GLU A 121 -7.75 6.19 9.27
C GLU A 121 -6.27 6.59 9.29
N PHE A 122 -5.75 7.12 8.17
CA PHE A 122 -4.37 7.57 8.06
C PHE A 122 -4.12 8.75 8.99
N SER A 123 -5.00 9.75 8.97
CA SER A 123 -4.93 10.90 9.86
C SER A 123 -4.97 10.47 11.34
N GLN A 124 -5.85 9.55 11.71
CA GLN A 124 -5.96 9.07 13.09
C GLN A 124 -4.67 8.37 13.58
N ILE A 125 -4.03 7.56 12.73
CA ILE A 125 -2.77 6.91 13.08
C ILE A 125 -1.64 7.95 13.15
N TYR A 126 -1.59 8.88 12.20
CA TYR A 126 -0.61 9.96 12.19
C TYR A 126 -0.70 10.82 13.46
N ASP A 127 -1.90 11.18 13.89
CA ASP A 127 -2.12 11.94 15.13
C ASP A 127 -1.63 11.17 16.36
N LYS A 128 -1.86 9.86 16.42
CA LYS A 128 -1.31 9.00 17.50
C LYS A 128 0.21 9.00 17.50
N ILE A 129 0.85 8.91 16.33
CA ILE A 129 2.32 8.97 16.22
C ILE A 129 2.84 10.34 16.71
N LYS A 130 2.16 11.43 16.34
CA LYS A 130 2.53 12.78 16.76
C LYS A 130 2.47 12.96 18.29
N VAL A 131 1.49 12.34 18.95
CA VAL A 131 1.42 12.34 20.43
C VAL A 131 2.63 11.64 21.05
N LEU A 132 3.16 10.60 20.40
CA LEU A 132 4.33 9.87 20.88
C LEU A 132 5.66 10.58 20.58
N GLU A 133 5.71 11.57 19.68
CA GLU A 133 6.93 12.30 19.29
C GLU A 133 7.77 12.82 20.48
N PRO A 134 7.21 13.55 21.47
CA PRO A 134 7.95 13.98 22.65
C PRO A 134 8.47 12.81 23.51
N ASP A 135 7.71 11.71 23.60
CA ASP A 135 8.13 10.52 24.35
C ASP A 135 9.24 9.75 23.62
N ILE A 136 9.20 9.72 22.29
CA ILE A 136 10.22 9.10 21.44
C ILE A 136 11.54 9.87 21.57
N GLU A 137 11.52 11.21 21.44
CA GLU A 137 12.74 12.03 21.56
C GLU A 137 13.40 11.89 22.93
N THR A 138 12.60 11.91 24.00
CA THR A 138 13.13 11.81 25.37
C THR A 138 13.69 10.42 25.66
N LYS A 139 13.11 9.35 25.10
CA LYS A 139 13.66 8.00 25.16
C LYS A 139 14.93 7.85 24.32
N ALA A 140 15.06 8.58 23.21
CA ALA A 140 16.21 8.49 22.31
C ALA A 140 17.47 9.12 22.91
N LYS A 141 17.31 10.23 23.63
CA LYS A 141 18.41 10.95 24.28
C LYS A 141 18.95 10.28 25.55
N LYS A 142 18.31 9.19 26.03
CA LYS A 142 18.70 8.46 27.26
C LYS A 142 19.62 7.25 27.02
N LYS A 143 20.01 6.98 25.77
CA LYS A 143 21.01 5.96 25.38
C LYS A 143 22.32 6.62 24.99
#